data_AF-A0A6A6BM29-F1
#
_entry.id   AF-A0A6A6BM29-F1
#
_cell.length_a   1.000
_cell.length_b   1.000
_cell.length_c   1.000
_cell.angle_alpha   90.00
_cell.angle_beta   90.00
_cell.angle_gamma   90.00
#
_symmetry.space_group_name_H-M   'P 1'
#
loop_
_entity.id
_entity.type
_entity.pdbx_description
1 polymer ?
#
loop_
_entity_poly.entity_id
_entity_poly.type
_entity_poly.pdbx_seq_one_letter_code
_entity_poly.pdbx_strand_id
1 'polypeptide(L)'
;MLSAPAQAGEKAHQPAFLTSTGRLNFFRKSRKPAAAGTATNCLSCPIEKECMYSAKKIYVERHLRNGNAKWPVKIVNPEIEDCLAAQGLEAAEEKLVRDLGEDYTAATPEGQVRSRPWFGRCVWEADNDVCDDQSVTMTWEDGDEGGRGAKTAQFHMVAFTAKICERRGRIYGTKGEVEYDSTSITTHDFASGRSETHHPELRGGGHGGGDEGLATQFVLAVAAVKEGKLGAAEAQQKFIGCTLEEVIQSHAMVFAAEEARRQRSVVSWPLWWQRKVLDKLHST
;
A
#
# COMPACT_ATOMS: atom_id res chain seq x y z
N MET A 1 -3.46 -1.95 12.25
CA MET A 1 -2.77 -1.59 13.52
C MET A 1 -3.20 -0.19 13.96
N LEU A 2 -4.42 -0.03 14.47
CA LEU A 2 -4.84 1.19 15.21
C LEU A 2 -5.02 0.89 16.70
N SER A 3 -5.28 -0.36 17.03
CA SER A 3 -5.29 -0.94 18.36
C SER A 3 -4.76 -2.37 18.22
N ALA A 4 -4.19 -2.91 19.30
CA ALA A 4 -4.21 -4.35 19.47
C ALA A 4 -5.69 -4.75 19.64
N PRO A 5 -6.14 -5.88 19.06
CA PRO A 5 -7.50 -6.35 19.25
C PRO A 5 -7.81 -6.38 20.74
N ALA A 6 -8.78 -5.56 21.17
CA ALA A 6 -9.16 -5.53 22.58
C ALA A 6 -9.61 -6.93 22.97
N GLN A 7 -9.08 -7.47 24.08
CA GLN A 7 -9.57 -8.74 24.58
C GLN A 7 -11.04 -8.60 25.00
N ALA A 8 -11.78 -9.70 25.06
CA ALA A 8 -13.19 -9.66 25.46
C ALA A 8 -13.34 -8.97 26.83
N GLY A 9 -14.05 -7.83 26.86
CA GLY A 9 -14.24 -7.01 28.06
C GLY A 9 -13.26 -5.85 28.24
N GLU A 10 -12.21 -5.74 27.41
CA GLU A 10 -11.30 -4.59 27.44
C GLU A 10 -11.76 -3.46 26.51
N LYS A 11 -11.52 -2.21 26.92
CA LYS A 11 -11.71 -1.05 26.05
C LYS A 11 -10.47 -0.86 25.17
N ALA A 12 -10.66 -0.75 23.86
CA ALA A 12 -9.59 -0.45 22.93
C ALA A 12 -8.94 0.91 23.26
N HIS A 13 -7.61 0.96 23.30
CA HIS A 13 -6.88 2.22 23.47
C HIS A 13 -6.82 2.97 22.14
N GLN A 14 -7.72 3.93 22.00
CA GLN A 14 -7.96 4.66 20.76
C GLN A 14 -6.95 5.79 20.53
N PRO A 15 -6.59 6.08 19.27
CA PRO A 15 -5.79 7.25 18.93
C PRO A 15 -6.45 8.54 19.44
N ALA A 16 -5.65 9.50 19.88
CA ALA A 16 -6.12 10.82 20.30
C ALA A 16 -6.03 11.81 19.13
N PHE A 17 -4.84 11.94 18.56
CA PHE A 17 -4.58 12.88 17.48
C PHE A 17 -3.80 12.22 16.34
N LEU A 18 -3.97 12.79 15.15
CA LEU A 18 -3.14 12.46 14.01
C LEU A 18 -2.72 13.71 13.24
N THR A 19 -1.55 13.62 12.64
CA THR A 19 -1.03 14.57 11.66
C THR A 19 -0.54 13.81 10.45
N SER A 20 -0.66 14.42 9.28
CA SER A 20 -0.15 13.85 8.03
C SER A 20 0.48 14.95 7.20
N THR A 21 1.65 14.66 6.66
CA THR A 21 2.34 15.54 5.71
C THR A 21 2.86 14.69 4.57
N GLY A 22 2.77 15.20 3.36
CA GLY A 22 3.16 14.45 2.17
C GLY A 22 2.62 15.07 0.90
N ARG A 23 3.26 14.75 -0.22
CA ARG A 23 2.88 15.22 -1.55
C ARG A 23 3.49 14.33 -2.62
N LEU A 24 3.00 14.49 -3.85
CA LEU A 24 3.71 14.05 -5.04
C LEU A 24 4.86 15.05 -5.33
N ASN A 25 6.10 14.61 -5.10
CA ASN A 25 7.30 15.42 -5.29
C ASN A 25 7.94 15.23 -6.66
N PHE A 26 7.89 14.04 -7.25
CA PHE A 26 8.73 13.64 -8.39
C PHE A 26 8.00 13.71 -9.72
N PHE A 27 6.94 12.92 -9.89
CA PHE A 27 6.24 12.78 -11.18
C PHE A 27 5.16 13.84 -11.39
N ARG A 28 5.60 15.10 -11.45
CA ARG A 28 4.76 16.26 -11.76
C ARG A 28 5.30 17.00 -12.97
N LYS A 29 4.41 17.66 -13.73
CA LYS A 29 4.77 18.41 -14.95
C LYS A 29 5.96 19.35 -14.78
N SER A 30 6.04 20.04 -13.65
CA SER A 30 7.15 20.97 -13.34
C SER A 30 8.52 20.32 -13.16
N ARG A 31 8.61 18.98 -13.13
CA ARG A 31 9.85 18.21 -13.05
C ARG A 31 10.13 17.37 -14.30
N LYS A 32 9.29 17.50 -15.32
CA LYS A 32 9.55 16.87 -16.61
C LYS A 32 10.90 17.36 -17.16
N PRO A 33 11.78 16.47 -17.63
CA PRO A 33 13.03 16.87 -18.27
C PRO A 33 12.74 17.80 -19.45
N ALA A 34 13.42 18.95 -19.53
CA ALA A 34 13.22 19.92 -20.62
C ALA A 34 13.43 19.28 -22.00
N ALA A 35 14.41 18.37 -22.10
CA ALA A 35 14.71 17.64 -23.33
C ALA A 35 13.59 16.68 -23.79
N ALA A 36 12.65 16.30 -22.90
CA ALA A 36 11.46 15.54 -23.31
C ALA A 36 10.44 16.39 -24.09
N GLY A 37 10.61 17.72 -24.10
CA GLY A 37 9.74 18.65 -24.81
C GLY A 37 8.26 18.48 -24.44
N THR A 38 7.40 18.48 -25.45
CA THR A 38 5.94 18.32 -25.30
C THR A 38 5.47 16.87 -25.35
N ALA A 39 6.38 15.88 -25.37
CA ALA A 39 6.01 14.48 -25.51
C ALA A 39 5.12 14.02 -24.35
N THR A 40 3.96 13.45 -24.67
CA THR A 40 3.02 12.87 -23.70
C THR A 40 3.11 11.35 -23.61
N ASN A 41 3.70 10.69 -24.62
CA ASN A 41 3.93 9.25 -24.63
C ASN A 41 5.42 8.93 -24.74
N CYS A 42 5.87 7.86 -24.10
CA CYS A 42 7.28 7.45 -24.12
C CYS A 42 7.76 7.11 -25.53
N LEU A 43 6.92 6.50 -26.38
CA LEU A 43 7.32 6.05 -27.72
C LEU A 43 7.61 7.19 -28.70
N SER A 44 7.10 8.40 -28.43
CA SER A 44 7.36 9.61 -29.21
C SER A 44 8.31 10.59 -28.51
N CYS A 45 8.88 10.21 -27.35
CA CYS A 45 9.69 11.09 -26.53
C CYS A 45 11.14 11.22 -27.09
N PRO A 46 11.67 12.44 -27.27
CA PRO A 46 13.04 12.64 -27.79
C PRO A 46 14.15 12.03 -26.94
N ILE A 47 13.91 11.85 -25.64
CA ILE A 47 14.89 11.28 -24.69
C ILE A 47 14.51 9.87 -24.24
N GLU A 48 13.66 9.16 -24.97
CA GLU A 48 13.16 7.83 -24.61
C GLU A 48 14.31 6.88 -24.24
N LYS A 49 15.36 6.86 -25.05
CA LYS A 49 16.52 5.96 -24.89
C LYS A 49 17.34 6.25 -23.63
N GLU A 50 17.45 7.50 -23.21
CA GLU A 50 18.19 7.90 -22.02
C GLU A 50 17.32 7.92 -20.76
N CYS A 51 15.99 8.06 -20.91
CA CYS A 51 15.07 8.13 -19.79
C CYS A 51 15.01 6.80 -19.02
N MET A 52 15.21 6.86 -17.70
CA MET A 52 15.08 5.68 -16.82
C MET A 52 13.62 5.24 -16.62
N TYR A 53 12.66 6.10 -16.96
CA TYR A 53 11.22 5.86 -16.83
C TYR A 53 10.56 5.60 -18.20
N SER A 54 11.33 5.30 -19.24
CA SER A 54 10.76 4.88 -20.53
C SER A 54 9.95 3.60 -20.36
N ALA A 55 8.66 3.66 -20.71
CA ALA A 55 7.80 2.49 -20.72
C ALA A 55 8.33 1.39 -21.65
N LYS A 56 8.90 1.74 -22.81
CA LYS A 56 9.51 0.77 -23.73
C LYS A 56 10.69 0.05 -23.07
N LYS A 57 11.59 0.80 -22.43
CA LYS A 57 12.72 0.22 -21.69
C LYS A 57 12.25 -0.71 -20.57
N ILE A 58 11.21 -0.32 -19.84
CA ILE A 58 10.66 -1.09 -18.71
C ILE A 58 9.98 -2.37 -19.22
N TYR A 59 8.98 -2.27 -20.10
CA TYR A 59 8.11 -3.40 -20.45
C TYR A 59 8.70 -4.26 -21.58
N VAL A 60 9.28 -3.65 -22.60
CA VAL A 60 9.81 -4.37 -23.77
C VAL A 60 11.23 -4.87 -23.49
N GLU A 61 12.16 -3.95 -23.22
CA GLU A 61 13.59 -4.27 -23.19
C GLU A 61 13.99 -5.04 -21.94
N ARG A 62 13.51 -4.62 -20.76
CA ARG A 62 13.86 -5.27 -19.49
C ARG A 62 13.07 -6.56 -19.25
N HIS A 63 11.84 -6.66 -19.71
CA HIS A 63 10.97 -7.82 -19.41
C HIS A 63 10.71 -8.70 -20.63
N LEU A 64 9.95 -8.24 -21.62
CA LEU A 64 9.49 -9.12 -22.71
C LEU A 64 10.66 -9.75 -23.49
N ARG A 65 11.65 -8.95 -23.89
CA ARG A 65 12.84 -9.43 -24.63
C ARG A 65 13.72 -10.39 -23.81
N ASN A 66 13.60 -10.35 -22.49
CA ASN A 66 14.28 -11.28 -21.58
C ASN A 66 13.39 -12.49 -21.22
N GLY A 67 12.35 -12.77 -22.01
CA GLY A 67 11.47 -13.92 -21.85
C GLY A 67 10.41 -13.79 -20.75
N ASN A 68 10.23 -12.59 -20.17
CA ASN A 68 9.20 -12.37 -19.16
C ASN A 68 7.94 -11.72 -19.78
N ALA A 69 6.96 -12.54 -20.14
CA ALA A 69 5.62 -12.09 -20.53
C ALA A 69 4.62 -11.98 -19.36
N LYS A 70 5.03 -12.32 -18.13
CA LYS A 70 4.17 -12.26 -16.93
C LYS A 70 4.12 -10.84 -16.37
N TRP A 71 3.91 -10.66 -15.06
CA TRP A 71 4.01 -9.35 -14.44
C TRP A 71 5.43 -8.76 -14.64
N PRO A 72 5.56 -7.47 -15.01
CA PRO A 72 4.48 -6.49 -15.18
C PRO A 72 3.89 -6.40 -16.60
N VAL A 73 4.42 -7.13 -17.58
CA VAL A 73 4.03 -7.07 -19.00
C VAL A 73 2.57 -7.48 -19.23
N LYS A 74 2.10 -8.56 -18.60
CA LYS A 74 0.71 -9.02 -18.72
C LYS A 74 -0.35 -8.02 -18.23
N ILE A 75 0.07 -7.04 -17.41
CA ILE A 75 -0.83 -5.99 -16.95
C ILE A 75 -1.03 -4.93 -18.05
N VAL A 76 -0.04 -4.74 -18.92
CA VAL A 76 -0.16 -3.89 -20.11
C VAL A 76 -1.05 -4.56 -21.15
N ASN A 77 -0.78 -5.84 -21.44
CA ASN A 77 -1.59 -6.65 -22.34
C ASN A 77 -1.87 -8.04 -21.71
N PRO A 78 -3.11 -8.35 -21.31
CA PRO A 78 -3.46 -9.64 -20.70
C PRO A 78 -3.27 -10.87 -21.59
N GLU A 79 -3.24 -10.70 -22.91
CA GLU A 79 -3.11 -11.78 -23.91
C GLU A 79 -1.64 -11.99 -24.33
N ILE A 80 -0.69 -11.28 -23.73
CA ILE A 80 0.70 -11.27 -24.18
C ILE A 80 1.39 -12.62 -24.00
N GLU A 81 1.02 -13.39 -22.97
CA GLU A 81 1.55 -14.72 -22.71
C GLU A 81 1.16 -15.68 -23.85
N ASP A 82 -0.12 -15.66 -24.25
CA ASP A 82 -0.64 -16.47 -25.35
C ASP A 82 -0.06 -16.04 -26.71
N CYS A 83 0.06 -14.73 -26.93
CA CYS A 83 0.66 -14.19 -28.14
C CYS A 83 2.12 -14.63 -28.28
N LEU A 84 2.90 -14.54 -27.21
CA LEU A 84 4.30 -15.00 -27.21
C LEU A 84 4.39 -16.49 -27.50
N ALA A 85 3.54 -17.31 -26.88
CA ALA A 85 3.55 -18.76 -27.06
C ALA A 85 3.13 -19.20 -28.47
N ALA A 86 2.11 -18.55 -29.05
CA ALA A 86 1.53 -18.94 -30.33
C ALA A 86 2.21 -18.30 -31.55
N GLN A 87 2.70 -17.07 -31.42
CA GLN A 87 3.15 -16.24 -32.56
C GLN A 87 4.61 -15.77 -32.42
N GLY A 88 5.25 -16.01 -31.28
CA GLY A 88 6.64 -15.67 -31.05
C GLY A 88 6.87 -14.23 -30.58
N LEU A 89 8.15 -13.93 -30.32
CA LEU A 89 8.57 -12.68 -29.66
C LEU A 89 8.26 -11.43 -30.49
N GLU A 90 8.44 -11.49 -31.81
CA GLU A 90 8.22 -10.33 -32.68
C GLU A 90 6.75 -9.87 -32.65
N ALA A 91 5.81 -10.80 -32.81
CA ALA A 91 4.38 -10.51 -32.72
C ALA A 91 3.96 -10.01 -31.33
N ALA A 92 4.51 -10.60 -30.27
CA ALA A 92 4.27 -10.15 -28.91
C ALA A 92 4.80 -8.73 -28.68
N GLU A 93 6.00 -8.41 -29.16
CA GLU A 93 6.58 -7.07 -29.05
C GLU A 93 5.76 -6.04 -29.82
N GLU A 94 5.33 -6.34 -31.04
CA GLU A 94 4.46 -5.46 -31.82
C GLU A 94 3.14 -5.15 -31.08
N LYS A 95 2.49 -6.19 -30.54
CA LYS A 95 1.27 -6.05 -29.75
C LYS A 95 1.50 -5.18 -28.51
N LEU A 96 2.59 -5.41 -27.78
CA LEU A 96 2.92 -4.65 -26.59
C LEU A 96 3.25 -3.18 -26.92
N VAL A 97 4.03 -2.93 -27.97
CA VAL A 97 4.38 -1.57 -28.41
C VAL A 97 3.15 -0.81 -28.87
N ARG A 98 2.20 -1.47 -29.55
CA ARG A 98 0.91 -0.86 -29.92
C ARG A 98 0.15 -0.38 -28.68
N ASP A 99 0.01 -1.23 -27.67
CA ASP A 99 -0.72 -0.88 -26.44
C ASP A 99 0.00 0.21 -25.63
N LEU A 100 1.34 0.20 -25.60
CA LEU A 100 2.13 1.29 -25.04
C LEU A 100 1.99 2.59 -25.86
N GLY A 101 1.67 2.51 -27.14
CA GLY A 101 1.42 3.68 -27.99
C GLY A 101 0.11 4.40 -27.69
N GLU A 102 -0.80 3.77 -26.95
CA GLU A 102 -2.07 4.39 -26.57
C GLU A 102 -1.85 5.59 -25.66
N ASP A 103 -2.53 6.69 -25.96
CA ASP A 103 -2.39 7.95 -25.24
C ASP A 103 -3.71 8.75 -25.24
N TYR A 104 -3.79 9.78 -24.41
CA TYR A 104 -4.93 10.69 -24.36
C TYR A 104 -4.52 12.15 -24.51
N THR A 105 -5.48 12.95 -24.96
CA THR A 105 -5.33 14.41 -25.11
C THR A 105 -6.28 15.15 -24.19
N ALA A 106 -6.21 16.47 -24.16
CA ALA A 106 -7.17 17.29 -23.44
C ALA A 106 -8.61 17.15 -23.96
N ALA A 107 -8.81 16.61 -25.18
CA ALA A 107 -10.13 16.36 -25.75
C ALA A 107 -10.70 14.98 -25.36
N THR A 108 -9.89 14.08 -24.80
CA THR A 108 -10.35 12.75 -24.37
C THR A 108 -11.25 12.89 -23.14
N PRO A 109 -12.46 12.31 -23.12
CA PRO A 109 -13.35 12.39 -21.96
C PRO A 109 -12.73 11.84 -20.68
N GLU A 110 -12.90 12.53 -19.56
CA GLU A 110 -12.32 12.14 -18.26
C GLU A 110 -12.74 10.71 -17.83
N GLY A 111 -13.99 10.32 -18.10
CA GLY A 111 -14.46 8.96 -17.81
C GLY A 111 -13.70 7.88 -18.59
N GLN A 112 -13.27 8.17 -19.82
CA GLN A 112 -12.44 7.26 -20.63
C GLN A 112 -10.99 7.25 -20.14
N VAL A 113 -10.45 8.40 -19.73
CA VAL A 113 -9.11 8.47 -19.15
C VAL A 113 -9.04 7.64 -17.87
N ARG A 114 -10.06 7.75 -17.00
CA ARG A 114 -10.13 7.03 -15.71
C ARG A 114 -10.54 5.57 -15.79
N SER A 115 -11.14 5.12 -16.89
CA SER A 115 -11.63 3.73 -16.99
C SER A 115 -10.50 2.71 -17.12
N ARG A 116 -9.26 3.14 -17.40
CA ARG A 116 -8.12 2.25 -17.61
C ARG A 116 -6.77 2.97 -17.40
N PRO A 117 -5.69 2.22 -17.13
CA PRO A 117 -4.34 2.76 -17.17
C PRO A 117 -3.82 3.03 -18.60
N TRP A 118 -2.82 3.91 -18.70
CA TRP A 118 -2.16 4.31 -19.96
C TRP A 118 -0.65 4.07 -19.84
N PHE A 119 -0.22 2.82 -19.93
CA PHE A 119 1.12 2.39 -19.49
C PHE A 119 2.30 2.99 -20.26
N GLY A 120 2.09 3.44 -21.50
CA GLY A 120 3.13 4.13 -22.25
C GLY A 120 3.14 5.65 -22.08
N ARG A 121 2.14 6.22 -21.40
CA ARG A 121 2.10 7.66 -21.13
C ARG A 121 3.27 8.09 -20.25
N CYS A 122 3.82 9.25 -20.55
CA CYS A 122 4.89 9.89 -19.79
C CYS A 122 4.46 10.11 -18.34
N VAL A 123 5.23 9.57 -17.39
CA VAL A 123 4.92 9.65 -15.95
C VAL A 123 4.77 11.08 -15.42
N TRP A 124 5.40 12.08 -16.04
CA TRP A 124 5.24 13.49 -15.67
C TRP A 124 4.03 14.19 -16.31
N GLU A 125 3.40 13.57 -17.31
CA GLU A 125 2.20 14.06 -18.01
C GLU A 125 0.94 13.26 -17.65
N ALA A 126 1.08 12.22 -16.84
CA ALA A 126 -0.01 11.46 -16.26
C ALA A 126 -0.77 12.27 -15.20
N ASP A 127 -1.98 11.84 -14.90
CA ASP A 127 -2.89 12.41 -13.91
C ASP A 127 -2.70 11.80 -12.50
N ASN A 128 -1.57 11.12 -12.26
CA ASN A 128 -1.23 10.58 -10.95
C ASN A 128 -1.15 11.70 -9.91
N ASP A 129 -1.92 11.57 -8.84
CA ASP A 129 -1.94 12.49 -7.70
C ASP A 129 -1.55 11.80 -6.38
N VAL A 130 -1.14 10.53 -6.44
CA VAL A 130 -0.72 9.73 -5.29
C VAL A 130 0.57 10.31 -4.70
N CYS A 131 0.65 10.43 -3.37
CA CYS A 131 1.88 10.87 -2.71
C CYS A 131 3.03 9.90 -3.01
N ASP A 132 4.23 10.42 -3.22
CA ASP A 132 5.45 9.62 -3.35
C ASP A 132 6.35 9.69 -2.11
N ASP A 133 5.99 10.55 -1.17
CA ASP A 133 6.57 10.73 0.15
C ASP A 133 5.44 11.21 1.08
N GLN A 134 5.15 10.42 2.11
CA GLN A 134 4.14 10.77 3.12
C GLN A 134 4.55 10.24 4.48
N SER A 135 4.49 11.13 5.47
CA SER A 135 4.62 10.79 6.88
C SER A 135 3.31 11.03 7.61
N VAL A 136 2.85 10.01 8.33
CA VAL A 136 1.67 10.05 9.21
C VAL A 136 2.12 9.79 10.62
N THR A 137 1.83 10.70 11.54
CA THR A 137 2.10 10.54 12.97
C THR A 137 0.78 10.48 13.71
N MET A 138 0.59 9.42 14.49
CA MET A 138 -0.57 9.23 15.37
C MET A 138 -0.10 9.19 16.81
N THR A 139 -0.86 9.81 17.71
CA THR A 139 -0.59 9.80 19.15
C THR A 139 -1.77 9.22 19.91
N TRP A 140 -1.46 8.65 21.06
CA TRP A 140 -2.40 8.19 22.08
C TRP A 140 -2.03 8.88 23.38
N GLU A 141 -3.03 9.34 24.13
CA GLU A 141 -2.85 9.80 25.51
C GLU A 141 -2.83 8.61 26.48
N ASP A 142 -2.53 8.85 27.75
CA ASP A 142 -2.66 7.84 28.80
C ASP A 142 -4.10 7.31 28.87
N GLY A 143 -4.25 5.99 28.98
CA GLY A 143 -5.55 5.35 29.15
C GLY A 143 -6.02 5.33 30.61
N ASP A 144 -7.34 5.34 30.80
CA ASP A 144 -7.98 5.37 32.12
C ASP A 144 -7.72 4.11 32.97
N GLU A 145 -7.53 2.94 32.35
CA GLU A 145 -7.38 1.65 33.03
C GLU A 145 -6.32 0.74 32.37
N GLY A 146 -5.61 -0.06 33.18
CA GLY A 146 -4.79 -1.20 32.70
C GLY A 146 -3.35 -0.90 32.26
N GLY A 147 -2.79 0.27 32.59
CA GLY A 147 -1.37 0.57 32.32
C GLY A 147 -1.05 0.82 30.83
N ARG A 148 -2.06 1.18 30.02
CA ARG A 148 -1.87 1.57 28.62
C ARG A 148 -1.44 3.02 28.54
N GLY A 149 -0.13 3.25 28.66
CA GLY A 149 0.46 4.59 28.62
C GLY A 149 0.39 5.26 27.24
N ALA A 150 0.62 6.58 27.23
CA ALA A 150 0.76 7.37 26.03
C ALA A 150 1.80 6.76 25.06
N LYS A 151 1.51 6.84 23.76
CA LYS A 151 2.39 6.30 22.71
C LYS A 151 2.27 7.06 21.42
N THR A 152 3.28 6.93 20.57
CA THR A 152 3.33 7.53 19.24
C THR A 152 3.61 6.44 18.21
N ALA A 153 2.88 6.47 17.10
CA ALA A 153 3.17 5.66 15.93
C ALA A 153 3.46 6.58 14.74
N GLN A 154 4.53 6.30 14.01
CA GLN A 154 4.88 7.02 12.79
C GLN A 154 4.97 6.06 11.62
N PHE A 155 4.25 6.37 10.55
CA PHE A 155 4.32 5.68 9.28
C PHE A 155 4.99 6.60 8.27
N HIS A 156 5.98 6.09 7.57
CA HIS A 156 6.63 6.77 6.45
C HIS A 156 6.54 5.90 5.21
N MET A 157 5.89 6.42 4.18
CA MET A 157 5.81 5.80 2.86
C MET A 157 6.65 6.63 1.90
N VAL A 158 7.54 5.97 1.15
CA VAL A 158 8.36 6.60 0.12
C VAL A 158 8.43 5.70 -1.11
N ALA A 159 8.25 6.29 -2.30
CA ALA A 159 8.23 5.55 -3.56
C ALA A 159 9.65 5.13 -4.01
N PHE A 160 10.65 5.99 -3.84
CA PHE A 160 12.01 5.76 -4.31
C PHE A 160 12.93 5.35 -3.16
N THR A 161 13.16 4.05 -3.06
CA THR A 161 14.04 3.42 -2.08
C THR A 161 14.62 2.14 -2.69
N ALA A 162 15.78 1.68 -2.23
CA ALA A 162 16.27 0.34 -2.60
C ALA A 162 15.38 -0.78 -2.02
N LYS A 163 14.60 -0.45 -0.98
CA LYS A 163 13.72 -1.34 -0.22
C LYS A 163 12.29 -1.33 -0.77
N ILE A 164 12.14 -1.46 -2.09
CA ILE A 164 10.83 -1.46 -2.76
C ILE A 164 10.05 -2.71 -2.32
N CYS A 165 8.76 -2.52 -2.02
CA CYS A 165 7.86 -3.57 -1.53
C CYS A 165 8.26 -4.19 -0.18
N GLU A 166 9.24 -3.62 0.52
CA GLU A 166 9.60 -4.05 1.87
C GLU A 166 8.91 -3.18 2.93
N ARG A 167 8.45 -3.82 3.99
CA ARG A 167 7.96 -3.16 5.21
C ARG A 167 9.02 -3.34 6.28
N ARG A 168 9.39 -2.24 6.93
CA ARG A 168 10.37 -2.24 8.02
C ARG A 168 9.95 -1.27 9.10
N GLY A 169 10.38 -1.53 10.33
CA GLY A 169 10.02 -0.68 11.44
C GLY A 169 10.73 -1.06 12.72
N ARG A 170 10.48 -0.23 13.74
CA ARG A 170 10.92 -0.45 15.11
C ARG A 170 9.79 -0.17 16.07
N ILE A 171 9.68 -1.01 17.10
CA ILE A 171 8.75 -0.86 18.21
C ILE A 171 9.59 -0.97 19.47
N TYR A 172 9.55 0.02 20.35
CA TYR A 172 10.39 0.05 21.54
C TYR A 172 9.58 0.48 22.77
N GLY A 173 10.06 0.08 23.94
CA GLY A 173 9.48 0.39 25.22
C GLY A 173 10.53 0.37 26.33
N THR A 174 10.09 0.30 27.58
CA THR A 174 10.99 0.40 28.74
C THR A 174 11.86 -0.82 28.98
N LYS A 175 11.55 -1.97 28.36
CA LYS A 175 12.24 -3.25 28.59
C LYS A 175 13.04 -3.76 27.39
N GLY A 176 12.89 -3.12 26.24
CA GLY A 176 13.51 -3.60 25.02
C GLY A 176 12.92 -2.98 23.77
N GLU A 177 13.37 -3.51 22.64
CA GLU A 177 12.89 -3.12 21.32
C GLU A 177 12.77 -4.31 20.37
N VAL A 178 11.94 -4.14 19.35
CA VAL A 178 11.74 -5.04 18.24
C VAL A 178 12.03 -4.25 16.97
N GLU A 179 13.01 -4.70 16.20
CA GLU A 179 13.26 -4.24 14.84
C GLU A 179 12.79 -5.33 13.87
N TYR A 180 12.15 -4.93 12.78
CA TYR A 180 11.72 -5.88 11.77
C TYR A 180 11.91 -5.32 10.37
N ASP A 181 12.11 -6.23 9.43
CA ASP A 181 11.96 -6.00 8.01
C ASP A 181 11.11 -7.12 7.38
N SER A 182 11.05 -7.17 6.05
CA SER A 182 10.27 -8.18 5.32
C SER A 182 10.83 -9.61 5.43
N THR A 183 11.96 -9.82 6.10
CA THR A 183 12.68 -11.10 6.16
C THR A 183 13.08 -11.53 7.57
N SER A 184 13.15 -10.60 8.51
CA SER A 184 13.64 -10.86 9.85
C SER A 184 12.91 -10.02 10.91
N ILE A 185 12.87 -10.56 12.12
CA ILE A 185 12.39 -9.88 13.33
C ILE A 185 13.45 -10.05 14.39
N THR A 186 14.07 -8.96 14.82
CA THR A 186 15.07 -8.94 15.89
C THR A 186 14.45 -8.36 17.15
N THR A 187 14.47 -9.13 18.24
CA THR A 187 14.11 -8.66 19.58
C THR A 187 15.38 -8.35 20.35
N HIS A 188 15.37 -7.28 21.15
CA HIS A 188 16.48 -6.91 22.02
C HIS A 188 15.95 -6.61 23.43
N ASP A 189 16.51 -7.31 24.42
CA ASP A 189 16.15 -7.18 25.82
C ASP A 189 17.17 -6.28 26.56
N PHE A 190 16.71 -5.16 27.11
CA PHE A 190 17.59 -4.18 27.76
C PHE A 190 18.17 -4.68 29.09
N ALA A 191 17.47 -5.59 29.78
CA ALA A 191 17.92 -6.08 31.08
C ALA A 191 19.16 -6.98 30.96
N SER A 192 19.18 -7.84 29.93
CA SER A 192 20.27 -8.77 29.66
C SER A 192 21.25 -8.26 28.59
N GLY A 193 20.87 -7.25 27.81
CA GLY A 193 21.62 -6.76 26.65
C GLY A 193 21.66 -7.76 25.48
N ARG A 194 20.81 -8.79 25.49
CA ARG A 194 20.81 -9.85 24.47
C ARG A 194 19.82 -9.53 23.35
N SER A 195 20.24 -9.85 22.12
CA SER A 195 19.36 -9.85 20.96
C SER A 195 19.10 -11.27 20.45
N GLU A 196 17.90 -11.51 19.96
CA GLU A 196 17.52 -12.72 19.24
C GLU A 196 16.90 -12.33 17.90
N THR A 197 17.30 -13.02 16.82
CA THR A 197 16.75 -12.77 15.48
C THR A 197 15.99 -13.99 15.01
N HIS A 198 14.75 -13.76 14.58
CA HIS A 198 13.85 -14.75 14.04
C HIS A 198 13.70 -14.54 12.54
N HIS A 199 13.63 -15.63 11.79
CA HIS A 199 13.43 -15.63 10.34
C HIS A 199 12.14 -16.39 10.02
N PRO A 200 10.99 -15.68 9.91
CA PRO A 200 9.73 -16.30 9.53
C PRO A 200 9.83 -16.99 8.17
N GLU A 201 9.07 -18.08 8.01
CA GLU A 201 9.00 -18.81 6.74
C GLU A 201 8.42 -17.91 5.63
N LEU A 202 9.18 -17.73 4.55
CA LEU A 202 8.73 -17.02 3.36
C LEU A 202 8.09 -18.02 2.40
N ARG A 203 6.76 -18.12 2.40
CA ARG A 203 6.00 -19.03 1.51
C ARG A 203 5.90 -18.55 0.05
N GLY A 204 6.69 -17.56 -0.33
CA GLY A 204 6.71 -16.99 -1.67
C GLY A 204 5.51 -16.10 -1.99
N GLY A 205 5.28 -15.86 -3.28
CA GLY A 205 4.24 -14.95 -3.76
C GLY A 205 4.60 -13.46 -3.62
N GLY A 206 3.83 -12.60 -4.28
CA GLY A 206 4.07 -11.14 -4.28
C GLY A 206 3.97 -10.46 -2.91
N HIS A 207 3.39 -11.16 -1.92
CA HIS A 207 3.19 -10.67 -0.55
C HIS A 207 3.93 -11.50 0.52
N GLY A 208 4.89 -12.35 0.12
CA GLY A 208 5.76 -13.08 1.05
C GLY A 208 5.05 -14.12 1.94
N GLY A 209 3.95 -14.71 1.46
CA GLY A 209 3.17 -15.73 2.18
C GLY A 209 2.00 -15.19 3.02
N GLY A 210 1.87 -13.87 3.17
CA GLY A 210 0.82 -13.26 3.98
C GLY A 210 -0.61 -13.62 3.52
N ASP A 211 -0.84 -13.71 2.21
CA ASP A 211 -2.16 -14.03 1.64
C ASP A 211 -2.64 -15.42 2.06
N GLU A 212 -1.76 -16.42 2.01
CA GLU A 212 -2.06 -17.80 2.40
C GLU A 212 -2.35 -17.89 3.90
N GLY A 213 -1.58 -17.17 4.72
CA GLY A 213 -1.82 -17.08 6.16
C GLY A 213 -3.19 -16.50 6.48
N LEU A 214 -3.54 -15.36 5.88
CA LEU A 214 -4.85 -14.72 6.06
C LEU A 214 -6.00 -15.60 5.57
N ALA A 215 -5.88 -16.21 4.38
CA ALA A 215 -6.89 -17.11 3.84
C ALA A 215 -7.11 -18.34 4.75
N THR A 216 -6.02 -18.90 5.26
CA THR A 216 -6.06 -20.03 6.20
C THR A 216 -6.80 -19.64 7.48
N GLN A 217 -6.46 -18.51 8.10
CA GLN A 217 -7.15 -18.02 9.30
C GLN A 217 -8.63 -17.75 9.05
N PHE A 218 -8.99 -17.22 7.87
CA PHE A 218 -10.38 -17.04 7.46
C PHE A 218 -11.16 -18.36 7.36
N VAL A 219 -10.59 -19.37 6.71
CA VAL A 219 -11.21 -20.70 6.60
C VAL A 219 -11.40 -21.34 7.98
N LEU A 220 -10.41 -21.22 8.88
CA LEU A 220 -10.53 -21.71 10.25
C LEU A 220 -11.63 -21.00 11.04
N ALA A 221 -11.77 -19.68 10.88
CA ALA A 221 -12.86 -18.92 11.49
C ALA A 221 -14.23 -19.42 11.00
N VAL A 222 -14.41 -19.56 9.68
CA VAL A 222 -15.66 -20.05 9.08
C VAL A 222 -15.98 -21.47 9.52
N ALA A 223 -14.98 -22.37 9.56
CA ALA A 223 -15.16 -23.74 10.01
C ALA A 223 -15.65 -23.80 11.46
N ALA A 224 -15.03 -23.04 12.37
CA ALA A 224 -15.42 -22.99 13.78
C ALA A 224 -16.88 -22.51 13.97
N VAL A 225 -17.34 -21.57 13.15
CA VAL A 225 -18.73 -21.09 13.16
C VAL A 225 -19.68 -22.16 12.62
N LYS A 226 -19.37 -22.76 11.47
CA LYS A 226 -20.24 -23.77 10.83
C LYS A 226 -20.38 -25.05 11.66
N GLU A 227 -19.36 -25.40 12.42
CA GLU A 227 -19.38 -26.54 13.35
C GLU A 227 -20.08 -26.23 14.68
N GLY A 228 -20.56 -24.99 14.88
CA GLY A 228 -21.23 -24.56 16.11
C GLY A 228 -20.29 -24.43 17.31
N LYS A 229 -18.98 -24.38 17.10
CA LYS A 229 -17.97 -24.29 18.18
C LYS A 229 -17.83 -22.88 18.74
N LEU A 230 -18.00 -21.86 17.90
CA LEU A 230 -17.86 -20.44 18.26
C LEU A 230 -18.90 -19.60 17.51
N GLY A 231 -19.29 -18.46 18.10
CA GLY A 231 -20.00 -17.41 17.38
C GLY A 231 -19.11 -16.71 16.35
N ALA A 232 -19.71 -16.03 15.37
CA ALA A 232 -18.96 -15.35 14.30
C ALA A 232 -17.98 -14.29 14.83
N ALA A 233 -18.40 -13.48 15.81
CA ALA A 233 -17.55 -12.45 16.42
C ALA A 233 -16.36 -13.07 17.18
N GLU A 234 -16.59 -14.16 17.92
CA GLU A 234 -15.55 -14.87 18.67
C GLU A 234 -14.55 -15.55 17.75
N ALA A 235 -15.03 -16.19 16.67
CA ALA A 235 -14.18 -16.80 15.65
C ALA A 235 -13.33 -15.74 14.94
N GLN A 236 -13.93 -14.61 14.56
CA GLN A 236 -13.21 -13.50 13.94
C GLN A 236 -12.10 -12.98 14.86
N GLN A 237 -12.41 -12.70 16.13
CA GLN A 237 -11.43 -12.25 17.11
C GLN A 237 -10.29 -13.26 17.29
N LYS A 238 -10.62 -14.55 17.39
CA LYS A 238 -9.66 -15.62 17.67
C LYS A 238 -8.72 -15.91 16.51
N PHE A 239 -9.25 -16.03 15.29
CA PHE A 239 -8.48 -16.48 14.13
C PHE A 239 -7.95 -15.32 13.29
N ILE A 240 -8.75 -14.27 13.09
CA ILE A 240 -8.36 -13.11 12.26
C ILE A 240 -7.58 -12.07 13.08
N GLY A 241 -7.86 -11.97 14.39
CA GLY A 241 -7.14 -11.07 15.28
C GLY A 241 -7.56 -9.60 15.17
N CYS A 242 -8.77 -9.32 14.68
CA CYS A 242 -9.37 -7.99 14.72
C CYS A 242 -10.89 -8.06 14.60
N THR A 243 -11.60 -7.07 15.14
CA THR A 243 -13.05 -6.92 14.97
C THR A 243 -13.41 -6.20 13.66
N LEU A 244 -14.67 -6.29 13.24
CA LEU A 244 -15.14 -5.55 12.05
C LEU A 244 -15.01 -4.04 12.27
N GLU A 245 -15.30 -3.56 13.47
CA GLU A 245 -15.15 -2.14 13.81
C GLU A 245 -13.69 -1.69 13.68
N GLU A 246 -12.72 -2.48 14.14
CA GLU A 246 -11.29 -2.16 14.00
C GLU A 246 -10.84 -2.08 12.54
N VAL A 247 -11.39 -2.93 11.67
CA VAL A 247 -11.17 -2.86 10.22
C VAL A 247 -11.71 -1.54 9.67
N ILE A 248 -12.95 -1.17 10.02
CA ILE A 248 -13.56 0.09 9.56
C ILE A 248 -12.78 1.29 10.08
N GLN A 249 -12.40 1.29 11.37
CA GLN A 249 -11.56 2.33 11.97
C GLN A 249 -10.23 2.45 11.23
N SER A 250 -9.58 1.33 10.89
CA SER A 250 -8.32 1.33 10.13
C SER A 250 -8.45 1.99 8.76
N HIS A 251 -9.56 1.77 8.06
CA HIS A 251 -9.81 2.41 6.76
C HIS A 251 -10.18 3.88 6.92
N ALA A 252 -11.02 4.20 7.91
CA ALA A 252 -11.40 5.57 8.25
C ALA A 252 -10.19 6.45 8.61
N MET A 253 -9.17 5.89 9.28
CA MET A 253 -7.93 6.60 9.57
C MET A 253 -7.18 7.06 8.31
N VAL A 254 -7.27 6.33 7.20
CA VAL A 254 -6.68 6.76 5.91
C VAL A 254 -7.32 8.07 5.44
N PHE A 255 -8.65 8.16 5.53
CA PHE A 255 -9.37 9.39 5.17
C PHE A 255 -9.11 10.53 6.15
N ALA A 256 -9.00 10.23 7.45
CA ALA A 256 -8.62 11.23 8.45
C ALA A 256 -7.21 11.77 8.19
N ALA A 257 -6.26 10.91 7.85
CA ALA A 257 -4.89 11.29 7.50
C ALA A 257 -4.86 12.14 6.23
N GLU A 258 -5.65 11.80 5.23
CA GLU A 258 -5.77 12.62 4.02
C GLU A 258 -6.42 13.98 4.28
N GLU A 259 -7.45 14.06 5.14
CA GLU A 259 -8.04 15.32 5.58
C GLU A 259 -6.99 16.18 6.31
N ALA A 260 -6.23 15.61 7.25
CA ALA A 260 -5.14 16.27 7.96
C ALA A 260 -4.07 16.84 6.99
N ARG A 261 -3.67 16.04 5.99
CA ARG A 261 -2.68 16.43 4.98
C ARG A 261 -3.15 17.58 4.11
N ARG A 262 -4.38 17.50 3.59
CA ARG A 262 -4.94 18.51 2.68
C ARG A 262 -5.25 19.82 3.39
N GLN A 263 -5.73 19.75 4.63
CA GLN A 263 -6.08 20.93 5.43
C GLN A 263 -4.88 21.49 6.20
N ARG A 264 -3.76 20.78 6.24
CA ARG A 264 -2.55 21.14 7.00
C ARG A 264 -2.86 21.33 8.48
N SER A 265 -3.61 20.40 9.05
CA SER A 265 -4.14 20.48 10.41
C SER A 265 -3.83 19.23 11.22
N VAL A 266 -3.88 19.39 12.54
CA VAL A 266 -3.95 18.26 13.48
C VAL A 266 -5.42 17.83 13.57
N VAL A 267 -5.70 16.54 13.43
CA VAL A 267 -7.05 15.99 13.54
C VAL A 267 -7.19 15.26 14.87
N SER A 268 -8.26 15.55 15.61
CA SER A 268 -8.68 14.76 16.76
C SER A 268 -9.45 13.54 16.24
N TRP A 269 -8.94 12.34 16.54
CA TRP A 269 -9.54 11.10 16.07
C TRP A 269 -10.96 10.87 16.61
N PRO A 270 -11.25 11.01 17.92
CA PRO A 270 -12.61 10.81 18.43
C PRO A 270 -13.65 11.75 17.79
N LEU A 271 -13.31 13.03 17.64
CA LEU A 271 -14.19 14.02 17.02
C LEU A 271 -14.39 13.76 15.52
N TRP A 272 -13.32 13.37 14.82
CA TRP A 272 -13.40 13.05 13.41
C TRP A 272 -14.27 11.80 13.18
N TRP A 273 -14.05 10.73 13.96
CA TRP A 273 -14.80 9.49 13.88
C TRP A 273 -16.30 9.70 14.14
N GLN A 274 -16.66 10.41 15.20
CA GLN A 274 -18.05 10.76 15.50
C GLN A 274 -18.70 11.47 14.30
N ARG A 275 -18.11 12.57 13.87
CA ARG A 275 -18.68 13.44 12.82
C ARG A 275 -18.75 12.80 11.45
N LYS A 276 -17.73 12.02 11.07
CA LYS A 276 -17.56 11.54 9.69
C LYS A 276 -18.10 10.13 9.49
N VAL A 277 -18.28 9.37 10.56
CA VAL A 277 -18.73 7.97 10.50
C VAL A 277 -20.02 7.79 11.27
N LEU A 278 -20.01 7.96 12.60
CA LEU A 278 -21.17 7.62 13.44
C LEU A 278 -22.40 8.49 13.15
N ASP A 279 -22.23 9.82 13.08
CA ASP A 279 -23.33 10.75 12.80
C ASP A 279 -23.97 10.48 11.43
N LYS A 280 -23.18 10.00 10.46
CA LYS A 280 -23.68 9.67 9.12
C LYS A 280 -24.46 8.36 9.09
N LEU A 281 -24.04 7.37 9.86
CA LEU A 281 -24.74 6.08 9.98
C LEU A 281 -26.11 6.24 10.64
N HIS A 282 -26.25 7.18 11.56
CA HIS A 282 -27.53 7.45 12.26
C HIS A 282 -28.44 8.44 11.53
N SER A 283 -27.98 9.02 10.41
CA SER A 283 -28.75 9.96 9.58
C SER A 283 -29.50 9.30 8.42
N THR A 284 -29.43 7.98 8.32
CA THR A 284 -30.17 7.11 7.38
C THR A 284 -31.23 6.31 8.12
#